data_AF-A0A0B3B0F1-F1
#
_entry.id   AF-A0A0B3B0F1-F1
#
_cell.length_a   1.000
_cell.length_b   1.000
_cell.length_c   1.000
_cell.angle_alpha   90.00
_cell.angle_beta   90.00
_cell.angle_gamma   90.00
#
_symmetry.space_group_name_H-M   'P 1'
#
loop_
_entity.id
_entity.type
_entity.pdbx_description
1 polymer ?
#
loop_
_entity_poly.entity_id
_entity_poly.type
_entity_poly.pdbx_seq_one_letter_code
_entity_poly.pdbx_strand_id
1 'polypeptide(L)'
;MKDKSRLAEAVENALIKSKGLLIVENNGKDKFYSGNMTCPKCDISFEELQPRMFSFNSPFGACEGCHGLGIKMIFDEDLIIPDKELSIIDGAIKIYGKIDMSWRGQQLQAVGKKFGFDIYTPIKKFNEKQIQTLFYGSTEAIKGKWDTGANMNFE
;
A
#
# COMPACT_ATOMS: atom_id res chain seq x y z
N MET A 1 -7.15 27.37 -50.21
CA MET A 1 -7.17 26.06 -49.51
C MET A 1 -8.28 25.20 -50.14
N LYS A 2 -8.03 24.60 -51.32
CA LYS A 2 -9.07 23.97 -52.16
C LYS A 2 -9.45 22.53 -51.75
N ASP A 3 -8.63 21.86 -50.94
CA ASP A 3 -8.81 20.43 -50.63
C ASP A 3 -9.26 20.12 -49.18
N LYS A 4 -9.71 21.12 -48.41
CA LYS A 4 -10.08 20.92 -47.00
C LYS A 4 -11.21 19.90 -46.85
N SER A 5 -12.18 19.90 -47.77
CA SER A 5 -13.31 18.95 -47.76
C SER A 5 -12.84 17.51 -47.98
N ARG A 6 -11.95 17.28 -48.95
CA ARG A 6 -11.41 15.95 -49.27
C ARG A 6 -10.56 15.38 -48.14
N LEU A 7 -9.77 16.24 -47.48
CA LEU A 7 -8.99 15.87 -46.30
C LEU A 7 -9.88 15.49 -45.13
N ALA A 8 -10.93 16.28 -44.86
CA ALA A 8 -11.88 15.98 -43.78
C ALA A 8 -12.57 14.63 -44.01
N GLU A 9 -13.07 14.39 -45.22
CA GLU A 9 -13.73 13.13 -45.59
C GLU A 9 -12.79 11.91 -45.48
N ALA A 10 -11.52 12.05 -45.89
CA ALA A 10 -10.54 10.99 -45.74
C ALA A 10 -10.21 10.68 -44.27
N VAL A 11 -10.07 11.73 -43.43
CA VAL A 11 -9.84 11.60 -41.99
C VAL A 11 -11.02 10.94 -41.31
N GLU A 12 -12.24 11.37 -41.61
CA GLU A 12 -13.47 10.84 -41.02
C GLU A 12 -13.68 9.37 -41.38
N ASN A 13 -13.51 9.01 -42.66
CA ASN A 13 -13.56 7.61 -43.11
C ASN A 13 -12.48 6.74 -42.44
N ALA A 14 -11.26 7.26 -42.28
CA ALA A 14 -10.19 6.53 -41.61
C ALA A 14 -10.54 6.27 -40.13
N LEU A 15 -10.98 7.30 -39.40
CA LEU A 15 -11.38 7.18 -38.00
C LEU A 15 -12.57 6.21 -37.81
N ILE A 16 -13.57 6.23 -38.69
CA ILE A 16 -14.70 5.30 -38.61
C ILE A 16 -14.23 3.85 -38.82
N LYS A 17 -13.41 3.60 -39.85
CA LYS A 17 -12.93 2.25 -40.18
C LYS A 17 -11.97 1.68 -39.13
N SER A 18 -11.19 2.54 -38.47
CA SER A 18 -10.19 2.15 -37.47
C SER A 18 -10.71 2.21 -36.03
N LYS A 19 -11.99 2.57 -35.82
CA LYS A 19 -12.59 2.82 -34.50
C LYS A 19 -11.87 3.92 -33.70
N GLY A 20 -11.43 4.98 -34.38
CA GLY A 20 -10.92 6.20 -33.76
C GLY A 20 -9.40 6.35 -33.78
N LEU A 21 -8.67 5.62 -34.63
CA LEU A 21 -7.22 5.77 -34.80
C LEU A 21 -6.87 6.32 -36.19
N LEU A 22 -5.89 7.22 -36.27
CA LEU A 22 -5.45 7.79 -37.54
C LEU A 22 -3.93 7.88 -37.57
N ILE A 23 -3.33 7.46 -38.68
CA ILE A 23 -1.91 7.65 -38.95
C ILE A 23 -1.82 8.58 -40.16
N VAL A 24 -1.05 9.66 -40.00
CA VAL A 24 -0.73 10.60 -41.08
C VAL A 24 0.75 10.49 -41.39
N GLU A 25 1.07 9.97 -42.56
CA GLU A 25 2.43 9.93 -43.10
C GLU A 25 2.71 11.24 -43.84
N ASN A 26 3.86 11.85 -43.57
CA ASN A 26 4.35 13.02 -44.29
C ASN A 26 5.87 12.95 -44.44
N ASN A 27 6.34 12.77 -45.67
CA ASN A 27 7.76 12.66 -46.02
C ASN A 27 8.50 11.58 -45.21
N GLY A 28 7.90 10.38 -45.11
CA GLY A 28 8.46 9.25 -44.37
C GLY A 28 8.39 9.38 -42.85
N LYS A 29 7.61 10.34 -42.34
CA LYS A 29 7.35 10.50 -40.90
C LYS A 29 5.88 10.25 -40.60
N ASP A 30 5.63 9.25 -39.77
CA ASP A 30 4.30 8.93 -39.28
C ASP A 30 3.95 9.76 -38.05
N LYS A 31 2.73 10.32 -38.05
CA LYS A 31 2.10 10.91 -36.87
C LYS A 31 0.83 10.17 -36.53
N PHE A 32 0.75 9.73 -35.28
CA PHE A 32 -0.41 9.06 -34.72
C PHE A 32 -1.37 10.08 -34.10
N TYR A 33 -2.65 9.89 -34.39
CA TYR A 33 -3.77 10.64 -33.86
C TYR A 33 -4.83 9.65 -33.36
N SER A 34 -5.55 10.03 -32.31
CA SER A 34 -6.73 9.30 -31.84
C SER A 34 -7.92 10.25 -31.76
N GLY A 35 -9.07 9.81 -32.23
CA GLY A 35 -10.37 10.46 -32.00
C GLY A 35 -10.98 10.08 -30.64
N ASN A 36 -10.42 9.08 -29.96
CA ASN A 36 -10.77 8.72 -28.59
C ASN A 36 -9.82 9.42 -27.62
N MET A 37 -10.17 9.48 -26.33
CA MET A 37 -9.26 9.97 -25.29
C MET A 37 -8.18 8.92 -24.95
N THR A 38 -7.38 8.52 -25.94
CA THR A 38 -6.33 7.51 -25.80
C THR A 38 -4.96 8.13 -26.09
N CYS A 39 -3.96 7.88 -25.23
CA CYS A 39 -2.57 8.23 -25.51
C CYS A 39 -1.95 7.20 -26.48
N PRO A 40 -1.63 7.56 -27.75
CA PRO A 40 -1.07 6.63 -28.73
C PRO A 40 0.37 6.18 -28.41
N LYS A 41 1.02 6.77 -27.41
CA LYS A 41 2.38 6.39 -26.95
C LYS A 41 2.36 5.51 -25.70
N CYS A 42 1.32 5.66 -24.89
CA CYS A 42 1.25 5.13 -23.53
C CYS A 42 0.29 3.95 -23.42
N ASP A 43 -0.54 3.73 -24.43
CA ASP A 43 -1.65 2.76 -24.44
C ASP A 43 -2.67 2.99 -23.30
N ILE A 44 -2.73 4.21 -22.79
CA ILE A 44 -3.70 4.62 -21.76
C ILE A 44 -4.93 5.16 -22.47
N SER A 45 -6.10 4.59 -22.19
CA SER A 45 -7.38 5.12 -22.64
C SER A 45 -8.18 5.67 -21.46
N PHE A 46 -8.73 6.85 -21.63
CA PHE A 46 -9.66 7.45 -20.70
C PHE A 46 -11.10 7.25 -21.20
N GLU A 47 -12.01 7.08 -20.25
CA GLU A 47 -13.44 7.26 -20.52
C GLU A 47 -13.75 8.74 -20.75
N GLU A 48 -14.95 9.03 -21.25
CA GLU A 48 -15.41 10.40 -21.39
C GLU A 48 -15.36 11.13 -20.04
N LEU A 49 -14.67 12.28 -20.01
CA LEU A 49 -14.52 13.08 -18.80
C LEU A 49 -15.87 13.59 -18.33
N GLN A 50 -16.33 13.06 -17.19
CA GLN A 50 -17.58 13.46 -16.57
C GLN A 50 -17.30 14.14 -15.22
N PRO A 51 -18.08 15.16 -14.82
CA PRO A 51 -17.85 15.87 -13.55
C PRO A 51 -17.75 14.96 -12.32
N ARG A 52 -18.47 13.83 -12.31
CA ARG A 52 -18.43 12.83 -11.23
C ARG A 52 -17.05 12.19 -11.02
N MET A 53 -16.21 12.13 -12.04
CA MET A 53 -14.84 11.61 -11.95
C MET A 53 -13.91 12.53 -11.14
N PHE A 54 -14.31 13.79 -10.94
CA PHE A 54 -13.58 14.76 -10.12
C PHE A 54 -14.19 14.92 -8.73
N SER A 55 -15.23 14.15 -8.41
CA SER A 55 -15.88 14.19 -7.11
C SER A 55 -15.31 13.11 -6.21
N PHE A 56 -14.62 13.51 -5.14
CA PHE A 56 -14.17 12.59 -4.08
C PHE A 56 -15.34 11.95 -3.31
N ASN A 57 -16.55 12.50 -3.45
CA ASN A 57 -17.78 11.93 -2.89
C ASN A 57 -18.44 10.90 -3.82
N SER A 58 -17.86 10.65 -5.00
CA SER A 58 -18.34 9.64 -5.95
C SER A 58 -17.34 8.49 -6.03
N PRO A 59 -17.80 7.22 -6.06
CA PRO A 59 -16.91 6.09 -6.30
C PRO A 59 -16.08 6.23 -7.60
N PHE A 60 -16.59 6.96 -8.59
CA PHE A 60 -15.90 7.21 -9.87
C PHE A 60 -14.71 8.18 -9.76
N GLY A 61 -14.68 9.04 -8.74
CA GLY A 61 -13.61 10.02 -8.54
C GLY A 61 -12.86 9.86 -7.21
N ALA A 62 -13.34 8.99 -6.34
CA ALA A 62 -12.72 8.71 -5.06
C ALA A 62 -11.45 7.87 -5.24
N CYS A 63 -10.38 8.23 -4.53
CA CYS A 63 -9.18 7.41 -4.47
C CYS A 63 -9.49 6.07 -3.78
N GLU A 64 -9.17 4.95 -4.41
CA GLU A 64 -9.40 3.60 -3.87
C GLU A 64 -8.68 3.35 -2.53
N GLY A 65 -7.53 4.00 -2.32
CA GLY A 65 -6.74 3.81 -1.11
C GLY A 65 -7.31 4.50 0.14
N CYS A 66 -8.10 5.57 0.00
CA CYS A 66 -8.68 6.32 1.12
C CYS A 66 -10.18 6.57 0.99
N HIS A 67 -10.81 6.02 -0.05
CA HIS A 67 -12.22 6.18 -0.38
C HIS A 67 -12.68 7.65 -0.40
N GLY A 68 -11.81 8.53 -0.92
CA GLY A 68 -12.11 9.97 -1.03
C GLY A 68 -11.96 10.77 0.26
N LEU A 69 -11.58 10.16 1.38
CA LEU A 69 -11.37 10.86 2.66
C LEU A 69 -10.09 11.70 2.70
N GLY A 70 -9.11 11.39 1.84
CA GLY A 70 -7.80 12.05 1.83
C GLY A 70 -6.88 11.67 3.00
N ILE A 71 -7.33 10.81 3.91
CA ILE A 71 -6.59 10.35 5.09
C ILE A 71 -6.59 8.83 5.17
N LYS A 72 -5.57 8.27 5.82
CA LYS A 72 -5.50 6.85 6.20
C LYS A 72 -5.27 6.75 7.70
N MET A 73 -5.99 5.86 8.37
CA MET A 73 -5.71 5.53 9.76
C MET A 73 -4.64 4.45 9.79
N ILE A 74 -3.48 4.80 10.32
CA ILE A 74 -2.33 3.91 10.49
C ILE A 74 -1.91 3.90 11.95
N PHE A 75 -1.23 2.84 12.36
CA PHE A 75 -0.66 2.75 13.69
C PHE A 75 0.60 3.62 13.78
N ASP A 76 0.72 4.35 14.88
CA ASP A 76 1.90 5.15 15.23
C ASP A 76 2.66 4.41 16.34
N GLU A 77 3.93 4.08 16.08
CA GLU A 77 4.80 3.35 17.00
C GLU A 77 4.99 4.09 18.33
N ASP A 78 5.07 5.43 18.31
CA ASP A 78 5.25 6.25 19.51
C ASP A 78 3.97 6.30 20.35
N LEU A 79 2.79 6.10 19.74
CA LEU A 79 1.54 5.94 20.49
C LEU A 79 1.37 4.54 21.09
N ILE A 80 1.99 3.52 20.47
CA ILE A 80 2.00 2.14 20.96
C ILE A 80 3.00 1.98 22.11
N ILE A 81 4.20 2.56 21.99
CA ILE A 81 5.26 2.56 23.00
C ILE A 81 5.60 4.02 23.37
N PRO A 82 4.77 4.67 24.22
CA PRO A 82 4.95 6.07 24.57
C PRO A 82 6.16 6.30 25.49
N ASP A 83 6.49 5.33 26.34
CA ASP A 83 7.62 5.39 27.25
C ASP A 83 8.61 4.26 26.95
N LYS A 84 9.70 4.61 26.27
CA LYS A 84 10.77 3.68 25.88
C LYS A 84 11.74 3.38 27.03
N GLU A 85 11.61 4.05 28.18
CA GLU A 85 12.38 3.73 29.40
C GLU A 85 11.83 2.52 30.14
N LEU A 86 10.57 2.16 29.90
CA LEU A 86 9.96 0.96 30.46
C LEU A 86 10.38 -0.30 29.69
N SER A 87 10.35 -1.42 30.38
CA SER A 87 10.45 -2.75 29.78
C SER A 87 9.09 -3.23 29.29
N ILE A 88 9.07 -4.30 28.49
CA ILE A 88 7.80 -4.90 28.00
C ILE A 88 6.93 -5.34 29.19
N ILE A 89 7.52 -5.97 30.21
CA ILE A 89 6.77 -6.45 31.38
C ILE A 89 6.24 -5.31 32.26
N ASP A 90 6.99 -4.20 32.33
CA ASP A 90 6.61 -3.00 33.08
C ASP A 90 5.57 -2.13 32.35
N GLY A 91 5.16 -2.53 31.15
CA GLY A 91 4.08 -1.89 30.40
C GLY A 91 4.52 -0.85 29.39
N ALA A 92 5.71 -1.01 28.81
CA ALA A 92 6.14 -0.19 27.66
C ALA A 92 5.15 -0.26 26.49
N ILE A 93 4.57 -1.44 26.22
CA ILE A 93 3.55 -1.61 25.18
C ILE A 93 2.18 -1.23 25.75
N LYS A 94 1.69 -0.03 25.41
CA LYS A 94 0.48 0.56 25.97
C LYS A 94 -0.76 -0.32 25.85
N ILE A 95 -0.87 -1.08 24.75
CA ILE A 95 -2.00 -1.98 24.48
C ILE A 95 -2.06 -3.12 25.49
N TYR A 96 -0.90 -3.62 25.92
CA TYR A 96 -0.82 -4.70 26.91
C TYR A 96 -0.79 -4.20 28.34
N GLY A 97 -0.33 -2.96 28.56
CA GLY A 97 -0.09 -2.45 29.90
C GLY A 97 0.92 -3.31 30.64
N LYS A 98 0.91 -3.27 31.97
CA LYS A 98 1.74 -4.16 32.78
C LYS A 98 1.25 -5.59 32.62
N ILE A 99 2.16 -6.48 32.23
CA ILE A 99 1.88 -7.90 32.05
C ILE A 99 2.69 -8.74 33.04
N ASP A 100 2.28 -9.97 33.24
CA ASP A 100 3.00 -10.98 34.02
C ASP A 100 3.51 -12.11 33.11
N MET A 101 4.10 -13.14 33.71
CA MET A 101 4.55 -14.35 32.99
C MET A 101 3.38 -15.31 32.65
N SER A 102 2.18 -14.78 32.41
CA SER A 102 1.07 -15.54 31.81
C SER A 102 1.28 -15.72 30.30
N TRP A 103 0.26 -16.24 29.61
CA TRP A 103 0.30 -16.59 28.18
C TRP A 103 1.01 -15.55 27.30
N ARG A 104 0.66 -14.27 27.42
CA ARG A 104 1.24 -13.22 26.55
C ARG A 104 2.70 -12.91 26.90
N GLY A 105 3.04 -12.88 28.18
CA GLY A 105 4.42 -12.70 28.64
C GLY A 105 5.33 -13.85 28.19
N GLN A 106 4.84 -15.09 28.28
CA GLN A 106 5.57 -16.27 27.81
C GLN A 106 5.81 -16.22 26.29
N GLN A 107 4.82 -15.81 25.51
CA GLN A 107 4.97 -15.63 24.06
C GLN A 107 6.03 -14.58 23.72
N LEU A 108 5.96 -13.40 24.34
CA LEU A 108 6.92 -12.32 24.11
C LEU A 108 8.34 -12.72 24.55
N GLN A 109 8.45 -13.50 25.63
CA GLN A 109 9.73 -14.06 26.06
C GLN A 109 10.29 -15.06 25.04
N ALA A 110 9.46 -15.91 24.43
CA ALA A 110 9.91 -16.86 23.41
C ALA A 110 10.42 -16.13 22.16
N VAL A 111 9.71 -15.07 21.73
CA VAL A 111 10.17 -14.18 20.64
C VAL A 111 11.49 -13.52 21.03
N GLY A 112 11.56 -12.92 22.21
CA GLY A 112 12.75 -12.27 22.72
C GLY A 112 13.98 -13.19 22.76
N LYS A 113 13.83 -14.41 23.28
CA LYS A 113 14.88 -15.44 23.32
C LYS A 113 15.44 -15.76 21.93
N LYS A 114 14.59 -15.79 20.91
CA LYS A 114 15.01 -16.07 19.54
C LYS A 114 15.71 -14.88 18.88
N PHE A 115 15.19 -13.67 19.08
CA PHE A 115 15.68 -12.45 18.42
C PHE A 115 16.62 -11.60 19.28
N GLY A 116 17.03 -12.13 20.42
CA GLY A 116 18.09 -11.59 21.28
C GLY A 116 17.69 -10.41 22.15
N PHE A 117 16.41 -10.25 22.49
CA PHE A 117 15.95 -9.24 23.45
C PHE A 117 15.24 -9.88 24.64
N ASP A 118 15.22 -9.17 25.77
CA ASP A 118 14.57 -9.65 26.99
C ASP A 118 13.41 -8.73 27.39
N ILE A 119 12.31 -9.32 27.86
CA ILE A 119 11.07 -8.59 28.21
C ILE A 119 11.23 -7.71 29.44
N TYR A 120 12.27 -7.93 30.25
CA TYR A 120 12.64 -7.11 31.41
C TYR A 120 13.59 -5.95 31.05
N THR A 121 14.09 -5.91 29.82
CA THR A 121 15.00 -4.85 29.38
C THR A 121 14.19 -3.64 28.87
N PRO A 122 14.55 -2.40 29.26
CA PRO A 122 13.96 -1.18 28.69
C PRO A 122 14.02 -1.13 27.16
N ILE A 123 12.94 -0.70 26.52
CA ILE A 123 12.83 -0.65 25.05
C ILE A 123 13.94 0.19 24.42
N LYS A 124 14.39 1.28 25.05
CA LYS A 124 15.47 2.14 24.52
C LYS A 124 16.80 1.41 24.29
N LYS A 125 17.01 0.28 24.96
CA LYS A 125 18.24 -0.54 24.83
C LYS A 125 18.15 -1.51 23.67
N PHE A 126 16.99 -1.61 23.01
CA PHE A 126 16.79 -2.50 21.88
C PHE A 126 17.43 -1.88 20.65
N ASN A 127 18.02 -2.72 19.79
CA ASN A 127 18.44 -2.30 18.47
C ASN A 127 17.26 -2.25 17.49
N GLU A 128 17.48 -1.63 16.34
CA GLU A 128 16.45 -1.46 15.30
C GLU A 128 15.82 -2.79 14.85
N LYS A 129 16.63 -3.86 14.70
CA LYS A 129 16.12 -5.18 14.30
C LYS A 129 15.18 -5.78 15.37
N GLN A 130 15.49 -5.59 16.65
CA GLN A 130 14.65 -6.04 17.77
C GLN A 130 13.33 -5.28 17.82
N ILE A 131 13.37 -3.96 17.63
CA ILE A 131 12.16 -3.11 17.55
C ILE A 131 11.29 -3.52 16.34
N GLN A 132 11.90 -3.69 15.17
CA GLN A 132 11.20 -4.14 13.96
C GLN A 132 10.54 -5.51 14.16
N THR A 133 11.25 -6.45 14.79
CA THR A 133 10.69 -7.77 15.10
C THR A 133 9.51 -7.67 16.08
N LEU A 134 9.57 -6.74 17.04
CA LEU A 134 8.49 -6.52 18.00
C LEU A 134 7.22 -5.95 17.35
N PHE A 135 7.36 -4.99 16.42
CA PHE A 135 6.23 -4.35 15.76
C PHE A 135 5.65 -5.16 14.60
N TYR A 136 6.50 -5.77 13.78
CA TYR A 136 6.10 -6.37 12.51
C TYR A 136 6.25 -7.90 12.48
N GLY A 137 6.84 -8.50 13.52
CA GLY A 137 7.05 -9.94 13.62
C GLY A 137 8.24 -10.42 12.79
N SER A 138 8.29 -11.73 12.55
CA SER A 138 9.32 -12.39 11.73
C SER A 138 8.69 -13.54 10.96
N THR A 139 9.27 -13.86 9.80
CA THR A 139 8.90 -15.02 8.99
C THR A 139 9.54 -16.33 9.48
N GLU A 140 10.45 -16.27 10.46
CA GLU A 140 11.11 -17.47 10.94
C GLU A 140 10.30 -18.17 12.03
N ALA A 141 10.02 -19.47 11.85
CA ALA A 141 9.28 -20.32 12.78
C ALA A 141 9.75 -20.21 14.25
N ILE A 142 8.85 -19.83 15.16
CA ILE A 142 9.13 -19.69 16.60
C ILE A 142 8.49 -20.85 17.34
N LYS A 143 9.32 -21.62 18.06
CA LYS A 143 8.86 -22.73 18.91
C LYS A 143 8.67 -22.24 20.34
N GLY A 144 7.47 -22.41 20.89
CA GLY A 144 7.12 -22.06 22.26
C GLY A 144 6.49 -23.23 22.99
N LYS A 145 6.88 -23.42 24.26
CA LYS A 145 6.21 -24.31 25.21
C LYS A 145 5.69 -23.47 26.37
N TRP A 146 4.43 -23.66 26.72
CA TRP A 146 3.75 -22.86 27.74
C TRP A 146 3.49 -23.66 29.00
N ASP A 147 3.41 -22.98 30.13
CA ASP A 147 3.15 -23.62 31.43
C ASP A 147 1.75 -24.26 31.50
N THR A 148 0.84 -23.85 30.61
CA THR A 148 -0.49 -24.48 30.43
C THR A 148 -0.44 -25.84 29.74
N GLY A 149 0.74 -26.31 29.30
CA GLY A 149 0.93 -27.55 28.56
C GLY A 149 0.62 -27.44 27.06
N ALA A 150 0.14 -26.28 26.59
CA ALA A 150 -0.04 -26.01 25.18
C ALA A 150 1.33 -25.81 24.48
N ASN A 151 1.48 -26.39 23.30
CA ASN A 151 2.64 -26.20 22.44
C ASN A 151 2.26 -25.33 21.24
N MET A 152 3.13 -24.41 20.84
CA MET A 152 2.94 -23.55 19.67
C MET A 152 4.08 -23.76 18.69
N ASN A 153 3.75 -24.28 17.51
CA ASN A 153 4.62 -24.35 16.34
C ASN A 153 4.01 -23.42 15.28
N PHE A 154 4.51 -22.19 15.17
CA PHE A 154 4.25 -21.40 13.97
C PHE A 154 5.27 -21.85 12.93
N GLU A 155 4.81 -22.54 11.88
CA GLU A 155 5.59 -22.87 10.68
C GLU A 155 5.83 -21.63 9.83
#